data_AF-A0A2V2GR37-F1
#
_entry.id   AF-A0A2V2GR37-F1
#
_cell.length_a   1.000
_cell.length_b   1.000
_cell.length_c   1.000
_cell.angle_alpha   90.00
_cell.angle_beta   90.00
_cell.angle_gamma   90.00
#
_symmetry.space_group_name_H-M   'P 1'
#
loop_
_entity.id
_entity.type
_entity.pdbx_description
1 polymer ?
#
loop_
_entity_poly.entity_id
_entity_poly.type
_entity_poly.pdbx_seq_one_letter_code
_entity_poly.pdbx_strand_id
1 'polypeptide(L)'
;MQLERGFYQHGSVSVYDHSFAVAVMCVRLSRFLRIRTDLRALVRGALLHDYFLYDWHIPDESHRLHAFTHPRRALINAGRDFGVDGIQKNMILSHMFPLSTTLPRCRESMFLCAADKICTVRETFAGVLERIGRKRSK
;
A
#
# COMPACT_ATOMS: atom_id res chain seq x y z
N MET A 1 -13.21 2.67 1.22
CA MET A 1 -12.15 2.28 2.19
C MET A 1 -12.67 1.63 3.48
N GLN A 2 -13.94 1.74 3.89
CA GLN A 2 -14.38 1.19 5.19
C GLN A 2 -14.20 -0.34 5.33
N LEU A 3 -14.35 -1.09 4.23
CA LEU A 3 -14.12 -2.53 4.19
C LEU A 3 -12.67 -2.93 4.51
N GLU A 4 -11.70 -2.10 4.15
CA GLU A 4 -10.26 -2.40 4.32
C GLU A 4 -9.83 -2.48 5.79
N ARG A 5 -10.66 -1.95 6.71
CA ARG A 5 -10.44 -2.09 8.15
C ARG A 5 -10.61 -3.53 8.63
N GLY A 6 -11.31 -4.37 7.86
CA GLY A 6 -11.53 -5.78 8.15
C GLY A 6 -10.53 -6.72 7.47
N PHE A 7 -9.65 -6.21 6.61
CA PHE A 7 -8.64 -7.02 5.91
C PHE A 7 -7.26 -6.73 6.49
N TYR A 8 -6.44 -7.76 6.69
CA TYR A 8 -5.09 -7.60 7.24
C TYR A 8 -4.04 -7.51 6.14
N GLN A 9 -3.05 -6.65 6.32
CA GLN A 9 -1.91 -6.47 5.40
C GLN A 9 -0.62 -7.04 5.99
N HIS A 10 -0.24 -6.62 7.20
CA HIS A 10 0.98 -7.06 7.87
C HIS A 10 0.73 -7.44 9.33
N GLY A 11 0.69 -8.74 9.62
CA GLY A 11 0.45 -9.23 10.97
C GLY A 11 -0.95 -8.88 11.47
N SER A 12 -1.05 -7.90 12.37
CA SER A 12 -2.31 -7.37 12.93
C SER A 12 -2.72 -6.02 12.33
N VAL A 13 -1.95 -5.46 11.39
CA VAL A 13 -2.24 -4.17 10.76
C VAL A 13 -3.26 -4.34 9.65
N SER A 14 -4.34 -3.55 9.70
CA SER A 14 -5.37 -3.57 8.66
C SER A 14 -4.86 -2.91 7.36
N VAL A 15 -5.42 -3.30 6.21
CA VAL A 15 -5.13 -2.67 4.90
C VAL A 15 -5.43 -1.17 4.94
N TYR A 16 -6.46 -0.77 5.69
CA TYR A 16 -6.79 0.64 5.91
C TYR A 16 -5.66 1.37 6.65
N ASP A 17 -5.20 0.83 7.77
CA ASP A 17 -4.19 1.49 8.60
C ASP A 17 -2.85 1.58 7.86
N HIS A 18 -2.49 0.52 7.14
CA HIS A 18 -1.33 0.49 6.25
C HIS A 18 -1.42 1.59 5.19
N SER A 19 -2.50 1.62 4.40
CA SER A 19 -2.70 2.61 3.33
C SER A 19 -2.69 4.05 3.85
N PHE A 20 -3.26 4.28 5.03
CA PHE A 20 -3.23 5.58 5.69
C PHE A 20 -1.80 5.97 6.11
N ALA A 21 -1.06 5.06 6.74
CA ALA A 21 0.33 5.28 7.14
C ALA A 21 1.23 5.58 5.92
N VAL A 22 1.06 4.85 4.83
CA VAL A 22 1.77 5.07 3.55
C VAL A 22 1.44 6.44 2.98
N ALA A 23 0.16 6.86 2.96
CA ALA A 23 -0.21 8.19 2.49
C ALA A 23 0.43 9.32 3.31
N VAL A 24 0.46 9.20 4.64
CA VAL A 24 1.15 10.16 5.52
C VAL A 24 2.66 10.16 5.25
N MET A 25 3.26 8.98 5.06
CA MET A 25 4.69 8.83 4.78
C MET A 25 5.07 9.47 3.43
N CYS A 26 4.28 9.27 2.38
CA CYS A 26 4.45 9.93 1.08
C CYS A 26 4.56 11.45 1.22
N VAL A 27 3.64 12.07 1.97
CA VAL A 27 3.63 13.53 2.20
C VAL A 27 4.84 13.97 3.02
N ARG A 28 5.25 13.19 4.03
CA ARG A 28 6.45 13.50 4.82
C ARG A 28 7.71 13.45 3.97
N LEU A 29 7.88 12.41 3.16
CA LEU A 29 9.04 12.24 2.29
C LEU A 29 9.11 13.33 1.23
N SER A 30 7.99 13.67 0.58
CA SER A 30 7.97 14.72 -0.45
C SER A 30 8.34 16.09 0.12
N ARG A 31 7.86 16.41 1.32
CA ARG A 31 8.21 17.65 2.03
C ARG A 31 9.66 17.66 2.51
N PHE A 32 10.14 16.55 3.08
CA PHE A 32 11.51 16.42 3.58
C PHE A 32 12.53 16.58 2.46
N LEU A 33 12.32 15.91 1.32
CA LEU A 33 13.20 16.00 0.15
C LEU A 33 12.99 17.27 -0.68
N ARG A 34 11.98 18.09 -0.36
CA ARG A 34 11.60 19.31 -1.09
C ARG A 34 11.33 19.06 -2.58
N ILE A 35 10.84 17.87 -2.92
CA ILE A 35 10.49 17.49 -4.30
C ILE A 35 9.01 17.78 -4.53
N ARG A 36 8.73 18.64 -5.52
CA ARG A 36 7.35 18.93 -5.94
C ARG A 36 6.71 17.69 -6.56
N THR A 37 5.50 17.41 -6.09
CA THR A 37 4.58 16.37 -6.55
C THR A 37 3.19 16.98 -6.66
N ASP A 38 2.32 16.37 -7.48
CA ASP A 38 0.89 16.62 -7.35
C ASP A 38 0.40 15.99 -6.04
N LEU A 39 0.22 16.83 -5.01
CA LEU A 39 -0.15 16.36 -3.68
C LEU A 39 -1.50 15.62 -3.67
N ARG A 40 -2.44 16.03 -4.52
CA ARG A 40 -3.76 15.39 -4.61
C ARG A 40 -3.63 14.01 -5.23
N ALA A 41 -2.87 13.89 -6.32
CA ALA A 41 -2.59 12.60 -6.94
C ALA A 41 -1.80 11.69 -6.00
N LEU A 42 -0.78 12.22 -5.31
CA LEU A 42 0.05 11.50 -4.36
C LEU A 42 -0.77 10.88 -3.22
N VAL A 43 -1.60 11.69 -2.54
CA VAL A 43 -2.40 11.21 -1.42
C VAL A 43 -3.46 10.21 -1.89
N ARG A 44 -4.16 10.50 -2.99
CA ARG A 44 -5.19 9.58 -3.53
C ARG A 44 -4.57 8.26 -4.00
N GLY A 45 -3.48 8.30 -4.75
CA GLY A 45 -2.81 7.10 -5.23
C GLY A 45 -2.27 6.25 -4.08
N ALA A 46 -1.72 6.87 -3.03
CA ALA A 46 -1.26 6.17 -1.84
C ALA A 46 -2.40 5.53 -1.04
N LEU A 47 -3.53 6.21 -0.87
CA LEU A 47 -4.69 5.63 -0.18
C LEU A 47 -5.34 4.47 -0.94
N LEU A 48 -5.13 4.39 -2.26
CA LEU A 48 -5.80 3.42 -3.14
C LEU A 48 -4.90 2.31 -3.66
N HIS A 49 -3.61 2.29 -3.30
CA HIS A 49 -2.65 1.34 -3.87
C HIS A 49 -2.98 -0.13 -3.54
N ASP A 50 -3.54 -0.35 -2.35
CA ASP A 50 -3.98 -1.65 -1.82
C ASP A 50 -5.51 -1.82 -1.82
N TYR A 51 -6.24 -1.08 -2.65
CA TYR A 51 -7.71 -1.12 -2.69
C TYR A 51 -8.29 -2.39 -3.34
N PHE A 52 -7.78 -3.57 -2.98
CA PHE A 52 -8.13 -4.86 -3.58
C PHE A 52 -9.40 -5.51 -3.00
N LEU A 53 -9.81 -5.10 -1.79
CA LEU A 53 -11.10 -5.42 -1.15
C LEU A 53 -11.36 -6.92 -0.85
N TYR A 54 -10.33 -7.67 -0.47
CA TYR A 54 -10.46 -9.04 0.04
C TYR A 54 -9.44 -9.29 1.15
N ASP A 55 -9.53 -10.40 1.89
CA ASP A 55 -8.45 -10.83 2.79
C ASP A 55 -7.56 -11.83 2.05
N TRP A 56 -6.29 -11.49 1.86
CA TRP A 56 -5.34 -12.35 1.15
C TRP A 56 -4.73 -13.44 2.04
N HIS A 57 -4.94 -13.39 3.36
CA HIS A 57 -4.49 -14.43 4.29
C HIS A 57 -5.38 -15.68 4.25
N ILE A 58 -6.59 -15.56 3.68
CA ILE A 58 -7.48 -16.69 3.46
C ILE A 58 -7.00 -17.42 2.20
N PRO A 59 -6.58 -18.70 2.31
CA PRO A 59 -6.10 -19.45 1.15
C PRO A 59 -7.20 -19.59 0.10
N ASP A 60 -6.99 -18.97 -1.06
CA ASP A 60 -7.88 -19.05 -2.21
C ASP A 60 -7.02 -19.17 -3.49
N GLU A 61 -7.40 -20.08 -4.39
CA GLU A 61 -6.66 -20.30 -5.64
C GLU A 61 -6.55 -19.03 -6.50
N SER A 62 -7.52 -18.12 -6.41
CA SER A 62 -7.56 -16.84 -7.13
C SER A 62 -6.54 -15.79 -6.64
N HIS A 63 -5.89 -16.03 -5.47
CA HIS A 63 -4.95 -15.09 -4.85
C HIS A 63 -3.55 -15.68 -4.58
N ARG A 64 -3.22 -16.87 -5.11
CA ARG A 64 -1.90 -17.55 -4.90
C ARG A 64 -0.66 -16.74 -5.34
N LEU A 65 -0.84 -15.64 -6.07
CA LEU A 65 0.20 -14.69 -6.45
C LEU A 65 -0.22 -13.26 -6.09
N HIS A 66 -0.80 -13.06 -4.90
CA HIS A 66 -1.34 -11.78 -4.42
C HIS A 66 -0.40 -10.62 -4.72
N ALA A 67 0.89 -10.74 -4.41
CA ALA A 67 1.91 -9.71 -4.63
C ALA A 67 2.05 -9.25 -6.11
N PHE A 68 1.64 -10.07 -7.08
CA PHE A 68 1.65 -9.77 -8.52
C PHE A 68 0.30 -9.34 -9.06
N THR A 69 -0.80 -9.75 -8.42
CA THR A 69 -2.16 -9.55 -8.94
C THR A 69 -2.92 -8.42 -8.29
N HIS A 70 -2.64 -8.11 -7.01
CA HIS A 70 -3.36 -7.05 -6.30
C HIS A 70 -3.20 -5.65 -6.90
N PRO A 71 -2.06 -5.24 -7.53
CA PRO A 71 -1.99 -3.91 -8.13
C PRO A 71 -3.04 -3.71 -9.23
N ARG A 72 -3.30 -4.76 -10.02
CA ARG A 72 -4.34 -4.74 -11.06
C ARG A 72 -5.73 -4.72 -10.46
N ARG A 73 -5.98 -5.51 -9.41
CA ARG A 73 -7.28 -5.53 -8.72
C ARG A 73 -7.57 -4.18 -8.07
N ALA A 74 -6.61 -3.63 -7.34
CA ALA A 74 -6.69 -2.31 -6.72
C ALA A 74 -7.00 -1.25 -7.76
N LEU A 75 -6.33 -1.28 -8.92
CA LEU A 75 -6.62 -0.34 -10.00
C LEU A 75 -8.06 -0.44 -10.52
N ILE A 76 -8.56 -1.66 -10.75
CA ILE A 76 -9.93 -1.89 -11.24
C ILE A 76 -10.94 -1.34 -10.23
N ASN A 77 -10.81 -1.71 -8.96
CA ASN A 77 -11.72 -1.27 -7.90
C ASN A 77 -11.66 0.25 -7.69
N ALA A 78 -10.44 0.82 -7.65
CA ALA A 78 -10.25 2.26 -7.47
C ALA A 78 -10.80 3.06 -8.65
N GLY A 79 -10.61 2.55 -9.87
CA GLY A 79 -11.19 3.15 -11.08
C GLY A 79 -12.71 3.12 -11.08
N ARG A 80 -13.32 2.01 -10.66
CA ARG A 80 -14.77 1.86 -10.52
C ARG A 80 -15.36 2.81 -9.47
N ASP A 81 -14.75 2.89 -8.28
CA ASP A 81 -15.35 3.56 -7.12
C ASP A 81 -15.02 5.06 -7.04
N PHE A 82 -13.84 5.48 -7.53
CA PHE A 82 -13.34 6.84 -7.28
C PHE A 82 -12.94 7.62 -8.53
N GLY A 83 -12.79 6.94 -9.66
CA GLY A 83 -12.10 7.48 -10.83
C GLY A 83 -10.61 7.71 -10.55
N VAL A 84 -9.76 7.19 -11.43
CA VAL A 84 -8.30 7.31 -11.32
C VAL A 84 -7.68 7.90 -12.58
N ASP A 85 -6.85 8.92 -12.40
CA ASP A 85 -6.11 9.58 -13.47
C ASP A 85 -4.84 8.80 -13.87
N GLY A 86 -4.08 9.32 -14.84
CA GLY A 86 -2.86 8.66 -15.34
C GLY A 86 -1.76 8.53 -14.29
N ILE A 87 -1.64 9.48 -13.36
CA ILE A 87 -0.62 9.46 -12.29
C ILE A 87 -1.00 8.37 -11.30
N GLN A 88 -2.24 8.40 -10.79
CA GLN A 88 -2.77 7.40 -9.87
C GLN A 88 -2.71 5.98 -10.45
N LYS A 89 -2.99 5.83 -11.76
CA LYS A 89 -2.83 4.55 -12.46
C LYS A 89 -1.40 4.01 -12.39
N ASN A 90 -0.40 4.84 -12.69
CA ASN A 90 1.00 4.40 -12.62
C ASN A 90 1.41 4.11 -11.17
N MET A 91 0.99 4.94 -10.22
CA MET A 91 1.23 4.71 -8.80
C MET A 91 0.74 3.33 -8.37
N ILE A 92 -0.56 3.05 -8.58
CA ILE A 92 -1.19 1.79 -8.17
C ILE A 92 -0.54 0.60 -8.88
N LEU A 93 -0.22 0.66 -10.17
CA LEU A 93 0.34 -0.50 -10.88
C LEU A 93 1.82 -0.78 -10.58
N SER A 94 2.58 0.28 -10.27
CA SER A 94 4.03 0.19 -10.07
C SER A 94 4.45 0.06 -8.62
N HIS A 95 3.53 0.22 -7.64
CA HIS A 95 3.93 0.32 -6.23
C HIS A 95 4.70 -0.92 -5.75
N MET A 96 4.45 -2.10 -6.31
CA MET A 96 5.20 -3.33 -6.01
C MET A 96 6.58 -3.42 -6.68
N PHE A 97 7.06 -2.43 -7.42
CA PHE A 97 8.42 -2.43 -8.00
C PHE A 97 9.47 -2.62 -6.89
N PRO A 98 10.51 -3.48 -7.09
CA PRO A 98 10.91 -4.16 -8.33
C PRO A 98 10.24 -5.53 -8.59
N LEU A 99 9.29 -5.96 -7.76
CA LEU A 99 8.56 -7.22 -7.97
C LEU A 99 7.54 -7.11 -9.11
N SER A 100 6.88 -5.96 -9.24
CA SER A 100 6.05 -5.64 -10.41
C SER A 100 6.93 -5.28 -11.61
N THR A 101 6.52 -5.72 -12.80
CA THR A 101 7.14 -5.32 -14.07
C THR A 101 6.78 -3.90 -14.50
N THR A 102 5.81 -3.26 -13.83
CA THR A 102 5.44 -1.88 -14.13
C THR A 102 6.42 -0.91 -13.48
N LEU A 103 7.10 -0.10 -14.30
CA LEU A 103 8.04 0.91 -13.81
C LEU A 103 7.31 2.10 -13.15
N PRO A 104 7.84 2.64 -12.03
CA PRO A 104 7.37 3.92 -11.47
C PRO A 104 7.86 5.06 -12.37
N ARG A 105 6.96 5.62 -13.19
CA ARG A 105 7.29 6.60 -14.24
C ARG A 105 7.16 8.06 -13.79
N CYS A 106 6.55 8.31 -12.64
CA CYS A 106 6.42 9.64 -12.07
C CYS A 106 6.93 9.70 -10.63
N ARG A 107 7.11 10.93 -10.13
CA ARG A 107 7.63 11.18 -8.79
C ARG A 107 6.72 10.60 -7.71
N GLU A 108 5.42 10.70 -7.93
CA GLU A 108 4.40 10.19 -7.01
C GLU A 108 4.51 8.67 -6.86
N SER A 109 4.74 7.94 -7.95
CA SER A 109 4.99 6.50 -7.92
C SER A 109 6.28 6.15 -7.17
N MET A 110 7.37 6.91 -7.38
CA MET A 110 8.62 6.70 -6.64
C MET A 110 8.43 6.91 -5.13
N PHE A 111 7.70 7.96 -4.73
CA PHE A 111 7.36 8.20 -3.33
C PHE A 111 6.49 7.09 -2.75
N LEU A 112 5.47 6.64 -3.49
CA LEU A 112 4.60 5.54 -3.07
C LEU A 112 5.42 4.27 -2.85
N CYS A 113 6.26 3.88 -3.82
CA CYS A 113 7.13 2.73 -3.66
C CYS A 113 7.97 2.85 -2.39
N ALA A 114 8.69 3.96 -2.19
CA ALA A 114 9.54 4.11 -1.01
C ALA A 114 8.74 4.08 0.31
N ALA A 115 7.62 4.81 0.37
CA ALA A 115 6.78 4.91 1.56
C ALA A 115 6.18 3.57 1.96
N ASP A 116 5.65 2.82 0.99
CA ASP A 116 5.11 1.48 1.17
C ASP A 116 6.13 0.54 1.83
N LYS A 117 7.36 0.46 1.30
CA LYS A 117 8.41 -0.42 1.88
C LYS A 117 8.79 0.03 3.29
N ILE A 118 8.88 1.33 3.54
CA ILE A 118 9.21 1.86 4.87
C ILE A 118 8.12 1.48 5.88
N CYS A 119 6.84 1.65 5.52
CA CYS A 119 5.72 1.29 6.40
C CYS A 119 5.66 -0.22 6.63
N THR A 120 5.73 -1.02 5.56
CA THR A 120 5.78 -2.49 5.59
C THR A 120 6.85 -3.01 6.55
N VAL A 121 8.08 -2.49 6.44
CA VAL A 121 9.21 -2.87 7.31
C VAL A 121 8.89 -2.54 8.76
N ARG A 122 8.44 -1.30 9.05
CA ARG A 122 8.12 -0.87 10.42
C ARG A 122 7.01 -1.69 11.05
N GLU A 123 5.96 -1.98 10.31
CA GLU A 123 4.80 -2.76 10.74
C GLU A 123 5.20 -4.22 11.02
N THR A 124 6.02 -4.81 10.14
CA THR A 124 6.55 -6.15 10.33
C THR A 124 7.39 -6.25 11.61
N PHE A 125 8.31 -5.30 11.84
CA PHE A 125 9.13 -5.29 13.05
C PHE A 125 8.29 -5.06 14.32
N ALA A 126 7.30 -4.16 14.29
CA ALA A 126 6.40 -3.94 15.41
C ALA A 126 5.62 -5.22 15.76
N GLY A 127 5.05 -5.90 14.76
CA GLY A 127 4.34 -7.16 14.97
C GLY A 127 5.23 -8.29 15.50
N VAL A 128 6.51 -8.35 15.10
CA VAL A 128 7.49 -9.29 15.66
C VAL A 128 7.78 -8.98 17.14
N LEU A 129 7.99 -7.71 17.50
CA LEU A 129 8.24 -7.28 18.87
C LEU A 129 7.07 -7.60 19.80
N GLU A 130 5.83 -7.32 19.37
CA GLU A 130 4.62 -7.66 20.12
C GLU A 130 4.51 -9.17 20.39
N ARG A 131 4.81 -10.01 19.39
CA ARG A 131 4.81 -11.47 19.54
C ARG A 131 5.86 -11.95 20.54
N ILE A 132 7.05 -11.35 20.55
CA ILE A 132 8.12 -11.68 21.51
C ILE A 132 7.71 -11.28 22.93
N GLY A 133 7.17 -10.07 23.12
CA GLY A 133 6.69 -9.60 24.43
C GLY A 133 5.60 -10.48 25.02
N ARG A 134 4.64 -10.92 24.18
CA ARG A 134 3.55 -11.80 24.59
C ARG A 134 4.01 -13.22 24.95
N LYS A 135 5.09 -13.72 24.35
CA LYS A 135 5.73 -14.99 24.73
C LYS A 135 6.49 -14.91 26.06
N ARG A 136 7.03 -13.74 26.42
CA ARG A 136 7.74 -13.53 27.70
C ARG A 136 6.82 -13.31 28.91
N SER A 137 5.55 -12.95 28.67
CA SER A 137 4.54 -12.76 29.73
C SER A 137 3.65 -13.99 29.95
N LYS A 138 3.94 -15.11 29.28
CA LYS A 138 3.34 -16.43 29.52
C LYS A 138 4.40 -17.33 30.13
#